data_AF-A0A6N9PPK6-F1
#
_entry.id   AF-A0A6N9PPK6-F1
#
_cell.length_a   1.000
_cell.length_b   1.000
_cell.length_c   1.000
_cell.angle_alpha   90.00
_cell.angle_beta   90.00
_cell.angle_gamma   90.00
#
_symmetry.space_group_name_H-M   'P 1'
#
loop_
_entity.id
_entity.type
_entity.pdbx_description
1 polymer ?
#
loop_
_entity_poly.entity_id
_entity_poly.type
_entity_poly.pdbx_seq_one_letter_code
_entity_poly.pdbx_strand_id
1 'polypeptide(L)'
;MTIEFWFLIGAALVFWMQAGFAMVETGFTRAKNAGNIIMKNLMDFCIGTVVFSLLGYTLMMGEDALFGLIGLPNLDLFIHFSDFIAAPQEGFTDASYFVFNLVFCATTATIVSGAMAERTKFSSYCVYSGIISLLVYPIEAHWIWGGGWLSQMGFHDYAGSCAIHMVGGIAALVGAVILGPRTGKYVKDASGKVVKVNAIPGHSIPLGALGVFILWLGWYGFNGAAATTATELSAIFLTTTIAPSVATCTTMVYTWVKNGKPDVSMCLNASLAGLVGITAGCDALDAVGAAIVGIVSGILVVVVVEALDLKLHIDDPVGAVGVHMANGIWGTLAVGLLAAPSAPAGLSGLLYTGSASLLGIQLLGVASVSAYAAAAMVLTFQIMKKTVGLRASMEEELRGLDASEHGLPSAYADFAPAVDSYSGFALEGGLIPAAGATSPAEILPADWAPASESPAEGKFTKIDIVCKEERLYALKEAMSKLGITGMTVSHVMGCGVQKGKPEYYRGVAVETSLLPKVQVSIVVSAVPVQDVIATAKKVLYTGHIGDGKIFIYNVENVVKVRTGEEGFAALQDKG
;
A
#
# COMPACT_ATOMS: atom_id res chain seq x y z
N MET A 1 -14.48 27.18 20.31
CA MET A 1 -14.75 25.83 19.78
C MET A 1 -15.26 25.00 20.96
N THR A 2 -16.44 24.39 20.85
CA THR A 2 -16.94 23.48 21.90
C THR A 2 -16.22 22.13 21.79
N ILE A 3 -16.32 21.30 22.84
CA ILE A 3 -15.79 19.92 22.80
C ILE A 3 -16.43 19.12 21.65
N GLU A 4 -17.73 19.29 21.40
CA GLU A 4 -18.44 18.60 20.32
C GLU A 4 -17.96 19.04 18.93
N PHE A 5 -17.71 20.34 18.73
CA PHE A 5 -17.12 20.82 17.49
C PHE A 5 -15.74 20.20 17.25
N TRP A 6 -14.91 20.07 18.30
CA TRP A 6 -13.63 19.39 18.20
C TRP A 6 -13.79 17.90 17.88
N PHE A 7 -14.71 17.22 18.56
CA PHE A 7 -15.00 15.80 18.34
C PHE A 7 -15.39 15.51 16.89
N LEU A 8 -16.24 16.34 16.28
CA LEU A 8 -16.63 16.22 14.88
C LEU A 8 -15.49 16.58 13.90
N ILE A 9 -14.62 17.55 14.22
CA ILE A 9 -13.39 17.81 13.45
C ILE A 9 -12.47 16.58 13.51
N GLY A 10 -12.35 15.97 14.69
CA GLY A 10 -11.65 14.70 14.88
C GLY A 10 -12.23 13.60 13.99
N ALA A 11 -13.55 13.42 13.99
CA ALA A 11 -14.22 12.47 13.10
C ALA A 11 -13.92 12.73 11.61
N ALA A 12 -13.89 14.00 11.18
CA ALA A 12 -13.54 14.37 9.81
C ALA A 12 -12.07 14.05 9.46
N LEU A 13 -11.14 14.26 10.40
CA LEU A 13 -9.73 13.86 10.26
C LEU A 13 -9.58 12.34 10.16
N VAL A 14 -10.37 11.58 10.92
CA VAL A 14 -10.39 10.12 10.85
C VAL A 14 -11.01 9.63 9.55
N PHE A 15 -12.09 10.24 9.07
CA PHE A 15 -12.60 9.94 7.73
C PHE A 15 -11.53 10.17 6.66
N TRP A 16 -10.73 11.25 6.78
CA TRP A 16 -9.62 11.51 5.86
C TRP A 16 -8.53 10.42 5.90
N MET A 17 -8.43 9.62 6.98
CA MET A 17 -7.56 8.44 7.01
C MET A 17 -7.94 7.41 5.95
N GLN A 18 -9.19 7.34 5.46
CA GLN A 18 -9.58 6.47 4.35
C GLN A 18 -8.79 6.79 3.07
N ALA A 19 -8.54 8.08 2.80
CA ALA A 19 -7.65 8.47 1.72
C ALA A 19 -6.20 8.02 2.00
N GLY A 20 -5.78 8.10 3.27
CA GLY A 20 -4.50 7.58 3.74
C GLY A 20 -4.31 6.08 3.45
N PHE A 21 -5.25 5.24 3.89
CA PHE A 21 -5.24 3.79 3.62
C PHE A 21 -5.23 3.50 2.13
N ALA A 22 -6.10 4.16 1.35
CA ALA A 22 -6.14 3.99 -0.10
C ALA A 22 -4.79 4.26 -0.75
N MET A 23 -4.09 5.32 -0.33
CA MET A 23 -2.76 5.67 -0.87
C MET A 23 -1.65 4.73 -0.40
N VAL A 24 -1.63 4.31 0.88
CA VAL A 24 -0.67 3.33 1.42
C VAL A 24 -0.79 2.01 0.65
N GLU A 25 -2.01 1.50 0.55
CA GLU A 25 -2.27 0.21 -0.09
C GLU A 25 -2.00 0.26 -1.58
N THR A 26 -2.40 1.33 -2.25
CA THR A 26 -2.11 1.50 -3.68
C THR A 26 -0.60 1.55 -3.89
N GLY A 27 0.12 2.38 -3.13
CA GLY A 27 1.57 2.51 -3.24
C GLY A 27 2.35 1.22 -2.99
N PHE A 28 1.89 0.39 -2.05
CA PHE A 28 2.53 -0.88 -1.68
C PHE A 28 2.07 -2.10 -2.46
N THR A 29 1.14 -1.95 -3.41
CA THR A 29 0.69 -3.01 -4.33
C THR A 29 1.18 -2.75 -5.75
N ARG A 30 0.93 -3.64 -6.71
CA ARG A 30 1.30 -3.43 -8.13
C ARG A 30 0.27 -2.55 -8.83
N ALA A 31 0.74 -1.75 -9.78
CA ALA A 31 -0.05 -0.76 -10.50
C ALA A 31 -1.34 -1.32 -11.14
N LYS A 32 -1.34 -2.59 -11.57
CA LYS A 32 -2.48 -3.27 -12.19
C LYS A 32 -3.68 -3.55 -11.27
N ASN A 33 -3.55 -3.19 -9.99
CA ASN A 33 -4.57 -3.37 -8.94
C ASN A 33 -4.92 -2.06 -8.23
N ALA A 34 -4.41 -0.92 -8.71
CA ALA A 34 -4.55 0.37 -8.05
C ALA A 34 -6.03 0.80 -7.97
N GLY A 35 -6.76 0.70 -9.07
CA GLY A 35 -8.19 1.02 -9.11
C GLY A 35 -9.01 0.11 -8.18
N ASN A 36 -8.68 -1.19 -8.15
CA ASN A 36 -9.33 -2.16 -7.28
C ASN A 36 -9.14 -1.83 -5.79
N ILE A 37 -7.94 -1.40 -5.40
CA ILE A 37 -7.64 -0.99 -4.03
C ILE A 37 -8.39 0.28 -3.63
N ILE A 38 -8.41 1.29 -4.51
CA ILE A 38 -9.19 2.53 -4.28
C ILE A 38 -10.67 2.20 -4.11
N MET A 39 -11.22 1.34 -4.97
CA MET A 39 -12.61 0.90 -4.87
C MET A 39 -12.91 0.15 -3.58
N LYS A 40 -11.99 -0.69 -3.08
CA LYS A 40 -12.15 -1.38 -1.79
C LYS A 40 -12.22 -0.39 -0.63
N ASN A 41 -11.28 0.54 -0.55
CA ASN A 41 -11.25 1.57 0.51
C ASN A 41 -12.48 2.49 0.46
N LEU A 42 -12.97 2.85 -0.74
CA LEU A 42 -14.21 3.63 -0.83
C LEU A 42 -15.43 2.82 -0.38
N MET A 43 -15.46 1.53 -0.73
CA MET A 43 -16.65 0.70 -0.55
C MET A 43 -16.79 0.11 0.83
N ASP A 44 -15.70 -0.11 1.58
CA ASP A 44 -15.82 -0.48 2.99
C ASP A 44 -16.51 0.61 3.80
N PHE A 45 -16.18 1.89 3.56
CA PHE A 45 -16.84 3.01 4.21
C PHE A 45 -18.31 3.12 3.79
N CYS A 46 -18.60 3.09 2.49
CA CYS A 46 -19.98 3.27 2.00
C CYS A 46 -20.90 2.11 2.41
N ILE A 47 -20.46 0.86 2.27
CA ILE A 47 -21.25 -0.31 2.68
C ILE A 47 -21.34 -0.36 4.20
N GLY A 48 -20.22 -0.10 4.88
CA GLY A 48 -20.15 0.01 6.33
C GLY A 48 -21.15 1.02 6.88
N THR A 49 -21.22 2.22 6.29
CA THR A 49 -22.19 3.26 6.65
C THR A 49 -23.63 2.78 6.55
N VAL A 50 -23.99 2.07 5.49
CA VAL A 50 -25.36 1.54 5.31
C VAL A 50 -25.69 0.54 6.41
N VAL A 51 -24.84 -0.46 6.67
CA VAL A 51 -25.16 -1.49 7.69
C VAL A 51 -25.01 -0.97 9.12
N PHE A 52 -24.08 -0.05 9.35
CA PHE A 52 -23.82 0.56 10.66
C PHE A 52 -24.94 1.51 11.06
N SER A 53 -25.47 2.30 10.11
CA SER A 53 -26.67 3.13 10.35
C SER A 53 -27.92 2.29 10.63
N LEU A 54 -28.08 1.15 9.97
CA LEU A 54 -29.23 0.28 10.19
C LEU A 54 -29.23 -0.39 11.57
N LEU A 55 -28.10 -0.97 11.98
CA LEU A 55 -28.01 -1.73 13.24
C LEU A 55 -26.62 -1.68 13.89
N GLY A 56 -25.52 -1.55 13.14
CA GLY A 56 -24.18 -1.63 13.74
C GLY A 56 -23.94 -0.60 14.85
N TYR A 57 -24.43 0.63 14.71
CA TYR A 57 -24.30 1.63 15.78
C TYR A 57 -25.01 1.22 17.06
N THR A 58 -26.22 0.68 16.98
CA THR A 58 -27.02 0.33 18.18
C THR A 58 -26.56 -0.99 18.80
N LEU A 59 -25.99 -1.90 18.00
CA LEU A 59 -25.26 -3.06 18.52
C LEU A 59 -24.02 -2.66 19.34
N MET A 60 -23.43 -1.50 19.04
CA MET A 60 -22.28 -0.95 19.75
C MET A 60 -22.68 -0.06 20.95
N MET A 61 -23.57 0.91 20.73
CA MET A 61 -23.88 2.01 21.67
C MET A 61 -25.30 1.96 22.25
N GLY A 62 -26.09 0.95 21.89
CA GLY A 62 -27.42 0.74 22.48
C GLY A 62 -27.35 0.31 23.94
N GLU A 63 -28.51 0.26 24.60
CA GLU A 63 -28.63 -0.19 25.99
C GLU A 63 -27.95 -1.55 26.21
N ASP A 64 -27.13 -1.66 27.25
CA ASP A 64 -26.40 -2.88 27.59
C ASP A 64 -27.35 -4.08 27.72
N ALA A 65 -27.10 -5.12 26.94
CA ALA A 65 -27.87 -6.36 26.95
C ALA A 65 -26.97 -7.59 27.06
N LEU A 66 -27.58 -8.68 27.52
CA LEU A 66 -26.93 -9.99 27.67
C LEU A 66 -25.66 -9.94 28.54
N PHE A 67 -25.70 -9.17 29.64
CA PHE A 67 -24.59 -9.04 30.61
C PHE A 67 -23.33 -8.40 29.99
N GLY A 68 -23.49 -7.29 29.27
CA GLY A 68 -22.39 -6.56 28.64
C GLY A 68 -21.85 -7.15 27.35
N LEU A 69 -22.59 -8.05 26.70
CA LEU A 69 -22.15 -8.69 25.46
C LEU A 69 -22.55 -7.91 24.20
N ILE A 70 -23.65 -7.14 24.23
CA ILE A 70 -24.16 -6.47 23.04
C ILE A 70 -25.06 -5.29 23.42
N GLY A 71 -25.06 -4.24 22.62
CA GLY A 71 -26.08 -3.18 22.71
C GLY A 71 -27.40 -3.67 22.14
N LEU A 72 -28.51 -3.34 22.79
CA LEU A 72 -29.85 -3.69 22.34
C LEU A 72 -30.15 -2.95 21.02
N PRO A 73 -30.38 -3.66 19.90
CA PRO A 73 -30.62 -3.01 18.63
C PRO A 73 -31.94 -2.22 18.63
N ASN A 74 -31.88 -0.99 18.11
CA ASN A 74 -33.04 -0.13 17.88
C ASN A 74 -32.89 0.60 16.53
N LEU A 75 -33.88 1.44 16.19
CA LEU A 75 -33.92 2.23 14.94
C LEU A 75 -34.02 3.74 15.20
N ASP A 76 -33.61 4.21 16.38
CA ASP A 76 -33.86 5.57 16.88
C ASP A 76 -33.32 6.65 15.94
N LEU A 77 -32.20 6.39 15.27
CA LEU A 77 -31.65 7.23 14.19
C LEU A 77 -32.70 7.61 13.13
N PHE A 78 -33.63 6.69 12.82
CA PHE A 78 -34.66 6.87 11.79
C PHE A 78 -36.03 7.25 12.35
N ILE A 79 -36.41 6.71 13.51
CA ILE A 79 -37.77 6.88 14.07
C ILE A 79 -37.86 7.98 15.14
N HIS A 80 -36.75 8.29 15.80
CA HIS A 80 -36.63 9.28 16.89
C HIS A 80 -35.55 10.32 16.57
N PHE A 81 -35.44 10.74 15.30
CA PHE A 81 -34.37 11.61 14.81
C PHE A 81 -34.21 12.91 15.60
N SER A 82 -35.30 13.56 16.00
CA SER A 82 -35.24 14.80 16.78
C SER A 82 -34.53 14.62 18.12
N ASP A 83 -34.75 13.49 18.78
CA ASP A 83 -34.09 13.16 20.05
C ASP A 83 -32.64 12.75 19.80
N PHE A 84 -32.38 12.02 18.72
CA PHE A 84 -31.04 11.59 18.31
C PHE A 84 -30.06 12.75 18.02
N ILE A 85 -30.57 13.89 17.53
CA ILE A 85 -29.77 15.11 17.30
C ILE A 85 -29.88 16.13 18.43
N ALA A 86 -30.64 15.85 19.48
CA ALA A 86 -30.85 16.80 20.57
C ALA A 86 -29.55 16.96 21.37
N ALA A 87 -29.13 18.21 21.57
CA ALA A 87 -27.96 18.52 22.38
C ALA A 87 -28.17 18.00 23.83
N PRO A 88 -27.27 17.14 24.35
CA PRO A 88 -27.38 16.73 25.74
C PRO A 88 -27.03 17.91 26.67
N GLN A 89 -27.43 17.83 27.94
CA GLN A 89 -27.02 18.82 28.94
C GLN A 89 -25.50 18.79 29.19
N GLU A 90 -24.89 17.60 29.07
CA GLU A 90 -23.45 17.34 29.13
C GLU A 90 -23.10 16.21 28.15
N GLY A 91 -21.94 16.29 27.47
CA GLY A 91 -21.47 15.24 26.55
C GLY A 91 -21.69 15.55 25.06
N PHE A 92 -21.77 14.50 24.24
CA PHE A 92 -21.94 14.57 22.78
C PHE A 92 -23.32 14.05 22.38
N THR A 93 -23.90 14.60 21.31
CA THR A 93 -25.15 14.04 20.74
C THR A 93 -24.95 12.61 20.24
N ASP A 94 -26.03 11.82 20.18
CA ASP A 94 -25.99 10.49 19.57
C ASP A 94 -25.57 10.57 18.09
N ALA A 95 -25.94 11.64 17.40
CA ALA A 95 -25.46 11.92 16.05
C ALA A 95 -23.93 12.11 15.98
N SER A 96 -23.35 12.87 16.91
CA SER A 96 -21.90 13.03 16.99
C SER A 96 -21.20 11.71 17.29
N TYR A 97 -21.70 10.93 18.24
CA TYR A 97 -21.18 9.58 18.54
C TYR A 97 -21.32 8.63 17.36
N PHE A 98 -22.43 8.66 16.64
CA PHE A 98 -22.64 7.87 15.43
C PHE A 98 -21.57 8.17 14.39
N VAL A 99 -21.35 9.45 14.06
CA VAL A 99 -20.38 9.85 13.03
C VAL A 99 -18.96 9.43 13.42
N PHE A 100 -18.58 9.63 14.69
CA PHE A 100 -17.25 9.26 15.17
C PHE A 100 -17.03 7.74 15.18
N ASN A 101 -17.98 6.97 15.70
CA ASN A 101 -17.84 5.52 15.75
C ASN A 101 -17.95 4.86 14.37
N LEU A 102 -18.68 5.47 13.43
CA LEU A 102 -18.73 5.03 12.04
C LEU A 102 -17.34 5.09 11.38
N VAL A 103 -16.60 6.18 11.56
CA VAL A 103 -15.27 6.32 10.94
C VAL A 103 -14.23 5.39 11.60
N PHE A 104 -14.41 5.04 12.87
CA PHE A 104 -13.64 3.99 13.56
C PHE A 104 -13.98 2.60 13.01
N CYS A 105 -15.26 2.28 12.86
CA CYS A 105 -15.74 1.05 12.24
C CYS A 105 -15.15 0.85 10.83
N ALA A 106 -15.20 1.91 10.00
CA ALA A 106 -14.62 1.88 8.66
C ALA A 106 -13.10 1.68 8.68
N THR A 107 -12.40 2.25 9.67
CA THR A 107 -10.97 2.01 9.87
C THR A 107 -10.67 0.56 10.19
N THR A 108 -11.45 -0.09 11.07
CA THR A 108 -11.32 -1.52 11.36
C THR A 108 -11.52 -2.37 10.11
N ALA A 109 -12.54 -2.04 9.30
CA ALA A 109 -12.86 -2.75 8.07
C ALA A 109 -11.74 -2.67 7.02
N THR A 110 -11.17 -1.47 6.83
CA THR A 110 -10.20 -1.17 5.77
C THR A 110 -8.83 -1.78 6.00
N ILE A 111 -8.43 -2.06 7.25
CA ILE A 111 -7.13 -2.72 7.55
C ILE A 111 -6.95 -4.04 6.77
N VAL A 112 -8.05 -4.70 6.44
CA VAL A 112 -8.03 -6.00 5.75
C VAL A 112 -7.79 -5.88 4.25
N SER A 113 -8.12 -4.76 3.58
CA SER A 113 -7.88 -4.63 2.13
C SER A 113 -6.41 -4.76 1.79
N GLY A 114 -5.52 -4.18 2.58
CA GLY A 114 -4.08 -4.24 2.38
C GLY A 114 -3.49 -5.65 2.45
N ALA A 115 -3.76 -6.40 3.53
CA ALA A 115 -3.34 -7.81 3.64
C ALA A 115 -4.05 -8.70 2.61
N MET A 116 -5.26 -8.27 2.23
CA MET A 116 -6.22 -8.67 1.22
C MET A 116 -5.85 -8.46 -0.26
N ALA A 117 -4.85 -7.63 -0.53
CA ALA A 117 -4.70 -7.01 -1.84
C ALA A 117 -4.36 -8.00 -2.98
N GLU A 118 -4.66 -7.57 -4.21
CA GLU A 118 -4.27 -8.17 -5.50
C GLU A 118 -4.87 -9.53 -5.90
N ARG A 119 -5.44 -10.29 -4.96
CA ARG A 119 -6.04 -11.61 -5.26
C ARG A 119 -7.40 -11.89 -4.63
N THR A 120 -7.93 -10.96 -3.84
CA THR A 120 -9.29 -11.05 -3.29
C THR A 120 -10.29 -10.48 -4.27
N LYS A 121 -11.36 -11.23 -4.53
CA LYS A 121 -12.47 -10.73 -5.35
C LYS A 121 -13.07 -9.47 -4.74
N PHE A 122 -13.35 -8.46 -5.57
CA PHE A 122 -13.95 -7.21 -5.10
C PHE A 122 -15.33 -7.43 -4.46
N SER A 123 -16.20 -8.24 -5.07
CA SER A 123 -17.52 -8.55 -4.51
C SER A 123 -17.43 -9.22 -3.14
N SER A 124 -16.48 -10.12 -2.94
CA SER A 124 -16.25 -10.77 -1.65
C SER A 124 -15.75 -9.78 -0.62
N TYR A 125 -14.90 -8.82 -1.00
CA TYR A 125 -14.49 -7.75 -0.10
C TYR A 125 -15.69 -6.92 0.36
N CYS A 126 -16.60 -6.53 -0.54
CA CYS A 126 -17.82 -5.80 -0.20
C CYS A 126 -18.70 -6.55 0.81
N VAL A 127 -18.87 -7.86 0.64
CA VAL A 127 -19.62 -8.72 1.59
C VAL A 127 -18.93 -8.74 2.95
N TYR A 128 -17.61 -8.93 2.97
CA TYR A 128 -16.82 -8.90 4.19
C TYR A 128 -16.95 -7.56 4.93
N SER A 129 -16.84 -6.43 4.22
CA SER A 129 -16.96 -5.08 4.79
C SER A 129 -18.32 -4.86 5.46
N GLY A 130 -19.40 -5.37 4.87
CA GLY A 130 -20.72 -5.36 5.51
C GLY A 130 -20.78 -6.21 6.79
N ILE A 131 -20.19 -7.40 6.79
CA ILE A 131 -20.20 -8.30 7.96
C ILE A 131 -19.40 -7.73 9.13
N ILE A 132 -18.17 -7.25 8.88
CA ILE A 132 -17.34 -6.69 9.95
C ILE A 132 -17.98 -5.43 10.53
N SER A 133 -18.58 -4.59 9.69
CA SER A 133 -19.21 -3.33 10.12
C SER A 133 -20.56 -3.52 10.80
N LEU A 134 -21.24 -4.64 10.56
CA LEU A 134 -22.53 -4.92 11.18
C LEU A 134 -22.39 -5.71 12.48
N LEU A 135 -21.51 -6.72 12.51
CA LEU A 135 -21.48 -7.71 13.59
C LEU A 135 -20.18 -7.70 14.35
N VAL A 136 -19.05 -7.84 13.66
CA VAL A 136 -17.77 -8.15 14.33
C VAL A 136 -17.27 -6.94 15.14
N TYR A 137 -17.09 -5.79 14.49
CA TYR A 137 -16.62 -4.60 15.19
C TYR A 137 -17.63 -4.08 16.22
N PRO A 138 -18.93 -3.89 15.89
CA PRO A 138 -19.88 -3.38 16.87
C PRO A 138 -19.98 -4.17 18.17
N ILE A 139 -19.97 -5.50 18.10
CA ILE A 139 -20.13 -6.36 19.27
C ILE A 139 -18.92 -6.26 20.20
N GLU A 140 -17.70 -6.33 19.67
CA GLU A 140 -16.51 -6.25 20.53
C GLU A 140 -16.25 -4.80 21.01
N ALA A 141 -16.55 -3.80 20.18
CA ALA A 141 -16.50 -2.40 20.58
C ALA A 141 -17.54 -2.09 21.67
N HIS A 142 -18.69 -2.77 21.71
CA HIS A 142 -19.62 -2.65 22.83
C HIS A 142 -18.98 -3.08 24.16
N TRP A 143 -18.18 -4.15 24.14
CA TRP A 143 -17.50 -4.64 25.35
C TRP A 143 -16.60 -3.57 25.95
N ILE A 144 -15.97 -2.76 25.12
CA ILE A 144 -14.93 -1.79 25.48
C ILE A 144 -15.51 -0.38 25.72
N TRP A 145 -16.35 0.11 24.82
CA TRP A 145 -16.83 1.50 24.78
C TRP A 145 -18.35 1.66 24.94
N GLY A 146 -19.12 0.61 24.66
CA GLY A 146 -20.59 0.63 24.70
C GLY A 146 -21.22 0.40 26.08
N GLY A 147 -20.39 0.34 27.14
CA GLY A 147 -20.85 0.01 28.50
C GLY A 147 -20.75 -1.48 28.86
N GLY A 148 -20.23 -2.31 27.96
CA GLY A 148 -20.14 -3.76 28.16
C GLY A 148 -19.11 -4.20 29.20
N TRP A 149 -18.93 -5.52 29.30
CA TRP A 149 -18.27 -6.15 30.45
C TRP A 149 -16.78 -5.77 30.62
N LEU A 150 -16.02 -5.51 29.55
CA LEU A 150 -14.62 -5.07 29.66
C LEU A 150 -14.55 -3.63 30.19
N SER A 151 -15.43 -2.76 29.70
CA SER A 151 -15.59 -1.38 30.17
C SER A 151 -15.86 -1.36 31.68
N GLN A 152 -16.81 -2.17 32.15
CA GLN A 152 -17.18 -2.29 33.56
C GLN A 152 -16.04 -2.82 34.45
N MET A 153 -15.14 -3.63 33.88
CA MET A 153 -13.94 -4.13 34.58
C MET A 153 -12.80 -3.11 34.65
N GLY A 154 -12.91 -1.97 33.97
CA GLY A 154 -11.85 -0.96 33.87
C GLY A 154 -10.77 -1.29 32.86
N PHE A 155 -11.10 -2.05 31.80
CA PHE A 155 -10.22 -2.21 30.64
C PHE A 155 -10.05 -0.86 29.93
N HIS A 156 -8.80 -0.49 29.65
CA HIS A 156 -8.48 0.81 29.06
C HIS A 156 -7.95 0.63 27.63
N ASP A 157 -8.70 1.15 26.68
CA ASP A 157 -8.29 1.30 25.29
C ASP A 157 -8.86 2.63 24.78
N TYR A 158 -8.09 3.71 24.94
CA TYR A 158 -8.60 5.07 24.75
C TYR A 158 -9.16 5.31 23.33
N ALA A 159 -8.40 4.93 22.30
CA ALA A 159 -8.78 5.16 20.91
C ALA A 159 -8.78 3.90 20.03
N GLY A 160 -8.43 2.71 20.54
CA GLY A 160 -8.61 1.46 19.77
C GLY A 160 -7.34 0.72 19.32
N SER A 161 -6.29 0.58 20.13
CA SER A 161 -5.24 -0.42 19.80
C SER A 161 -5.84 -1.84 19.80
N CYS A 162 -6.78 -2.13 20.71
CA CYS A 162 -7.48 -3.41 20.78
C CYS A 162 -8.68 -3.41 19.83
N ALA A 163 -9.65 -2.51 20.04
CA ALA A 163 -10.94 -2.51 19.34
C ALA A 163 -10.81 -2.36 17.80
N ILE A 164 -9.84 -1.57 17.35
CA ILE A 164 -9.72 -1.24 15.92
C ILE A 164 -8.54 -1.99 15.31
N HIS A 165 -7.34 -1.71 15.81
CA HIS A 165 -6.13 -2.19 15.15
C HIS A 165 -5.89 -3.67 15.36
N MET A 166 -6.02 -4.18 16.58
CA MET A 166 -5.86 -5.62 16.82
C MET A 166 -6.97 -6.41 16.09
N VAL A 167 -8.23 -6.02 16.18
CA VAL A 167 -9.35 -6.69 15.49
C VAL A 167 -9.18 -6.67 13.99
N GLY A 168 -8.93 -5.50 13.39
CA GLY A 168 -8.67 -5.37 11.96
C GLY A 168 -7.43 -6.17 11.52
N GLY A 169 -6.37 -6.18 12.33
CA GLY A 169 -5.16 -6.95 12.09
C GLY A 169 -5.35 -8.47 12.19
N ILE A 170 -6.18 -8.94 13.12
CA ILE A 170 -6.56 -10.36 13.23
C ILE A 170 -7.41 -10.76 12.03
N ALA A 171 -8.37 -9.92 11.65
CA ALA A 171 -9.17 -10.13 10.44
C ALA A 171 -8.28 -10.20 9.20
N ALA A 172 -7.28 -9.32 9.09
CA ALA A 172 -6.29 -9.30 8.01
C ALA A 172 -5.44 -10.59 7.99
N LEU A 173 -4.96 -11.05 9.14
CA LEU A 173 -4.19 -12.29 9.25
C LEU A 173 -5.03 -13.51 8.85
N VAL A 174 -6.22 -13.66 9.43
CA VAL A 174 -7.12 -14.77 9.13
C VAL A 174 -7.52 -14.77 7.66
N GLY A 175 -7.84 -13.60 7.11
CA GLY A 175 -8.15 -13.41 5.70
C GLY A 175 -6.99 -13.83 4.79
N ALA A 176 -5.77 -13.35 5.07
CA ALA A 176 -4.57 -13.70 4.30
C ALA A 176 -4.27 -15.21 4.34
N VAL A 177 -4.44 -15.85 5.50
CA VAL A 177 -4.25 -17.30 5.67
C VAL A 177 -5.27 -18.11 4.87
N ILE A 178 -6.56 -17.78 4.96
CA ILE A 178 -7.63 -18.54 4.29
C ILE A 178 -7.61 -18.34 2.77
N LEU A 179 -7.28 -17.14 2.32
CA LEU A 179 -7.16 -16.76 0.91
C LEU A 179 -5.91 -17.32 0.24
N GLY A 180 -4.82 -17.43 1.00
CA GLY A 180 -3.52 -17.86 0.52
C GLY A 180 -2.72 -16.76 -0.19
N PRO A 181 -1.46 -17.07 -0.54
CA PRO A 181 -0.50 -16.10 -1.03
C PRO A 181 -0.75 -15.68 -2.48
N ARG A 182 -0.17 -14.56 -2.91
CA ARG A 182 -0.18 -14.16 -4.32
C ARG A 182 0.61 -15.16 -5.17
N THR A 183 0.15 -15.35 -6.40
CA THR A 183 0.77 -16.25 -7.36
C THR A 183 2.22 -15.81 -7.61
N GLY A 184 3.16 -16.76 -7.50
CA GLY A 184 4.59 -16.51 -7.66
C GLY A 184 5.31 -15.95 -6.42
N LYS A 185 4.61 -15.66 -5.31
CA LYS A 185 5.24 -15.18 -4.07
C LYS A 185 6.19 -16.21 -3.44
N TYR A 186 5.76 -17.47 -3.39
CA TYR A 186 6.54 -18.58 -2.82
C TYR A 186 6.75 -19.68 -3.85
N VAL A 187 8.01 -20.00 -4.15
CA VAL A 187 8.36 -21.12 -5.03
C VAL A 187 8.44 -22.38 -4.20
N LYS A 188 7.74 -23.43 -4.63
CA LYS A 188 7.70 -24.73 -3.97
C LYS A 188 8.44 -25.78 -4.80
N ASP A 189 9.09 -26.72 -4.13
CA ASP A 189 9.62 -27.92 -4.78
C ASP A 189 8.53 -28.97 -5.06
N ALA A 190 8.92 -30.11 -5.65
CA ALA A 190 8.01 -31.22 -5.94
C ALA A 190 7.34 -31.83 -4.70
N SER A 191 7.90 -31.62 -3.50
CA SER A 191 7.30 -32.06 -2.23
C SER A 191 6.32 -31.05 -1.64
N GLY A 192 6.16 -29.88 -2.28
CA GLY A 192 5.32 -28.78 -1.82
C GLY A 192 5.97 -27.86 -0.79
N LYS A 193 7.26 -28.07 -0.46
CA LYS A 193 8.01 -27.24 0.48
C LYS A 193 8.47 -25.95 -0.19
N VAL A 194 8.34 -24.82 0.49
CA VAL A 194 8.85 -23.54 -0.01
C VAL A 194 10.37 -23.55 -0.01
N VAL A 195 10.96 -23.33 -1.19
CA VAL A 195 12.42 -23.28 -1.41
C VAL A 195 12.94 -21.88 -1.71
N LYS A 196 12.06 -20.96 -2.11
CA LYS A 196 12.40 -19.56 -2.39
C LYS A 196 11.22 -18.64 -2.11
N VAL A 197 11.50 -17.50 -1.48
CA VAL A 197 10.56 -16.38 -1.28
C VAL A 197 10.92 -15.28 -2.27
N ASN A 198 9.95 -14.82 -3.07
CA ASN A 198 10.12 -13.72 -4.00
C ASN A 198 9.61 -12.41 -3.38
N ALA A 199 10.31 -11.31 -3.62
CA ALA A 199 9.79 -9.98 -3.31
C ALA A 199 8.76 -9.57 -4.38
N ILE A 200 7.63 -9.01 -3.97
CA ILE A 200 6.68 -8.34 -4.87
C ILE A 200 6.60 -6.90 -4.37
N PRO A 201 7.41 -5.98 -4.95
CA PRO A 201 7.47 -4.60 -4.49
C PRO A 201 6.20 -3.84 -4.83
N GLY A 202 5.89 -2.85 -3.99
CA GLY A 202 4.91 -1.82 -4.31
C GLY A 202 5.39 -0.96 -5.48
N HIS A 203 4.46 -0.55 -6.34
CA HIS A 203 4.80 0.18 -7.55
C HIS A 203 5.08 1.68 -7.31
N SER A 204 4.68 2.25 -6.17
CA SER A 204 4.88 3.68 -5.88
C SER A 204 5.10 3.95 -4.40
N ILE A 205 6.37 3.96 -3.99
CA ILE A 205 6.78 4.39 -2.65
C ILE A 205 6.35 5.84 -2.33
N PRO A 206 6.41 6.82 -3.25
CA PRO A 206 5.90 8.16 -2.98
C PRO A 206 4.41 8.20 -2.64
N LEU A 207 3.60 7.38 -3.33
CA LEU A 207 2.16 7.28 -3.02
C LEU A 207 1.94 6.63 -1.65
N GLY A 208 2.71 5.57 -1.35
CA GLY A 208 2.71 4.96 -0.03
C GLY A 208 3.09 5.94 1.08
N ALA A 209 4.11 6.78 0.85
CA ALA A 209 4.54 7.81 1.78
C ALA A 209 3.47 8.89 1.98
N LEU A 210 2.82 9.35 0.91
CA LEU A 210 1.69 10.29 1.00
C LEU A 210 0.59 9.72 1.89
N GLY A 211 0.25 8.44 1.71
CA GLY A 211 -0.72 7.76 2.55
C GLY A 211 -0.33 7.76 4.03
N VAL A 212 0.94 7.46 4.36
CA VAL A 212 1.43 7.50 5.75
C VAL A 212 1.33 8.90 6.36
N PHE A 213 1.66 9.96 5.61
CA PHE A 213 1.53 11.33 6.12
C PHE A 213 0.07 11.72 6.37
N ILE A 214 -0.84 11.31 5.48
CA ILE A 214 -2.29 11.51 5.67
C ILE A 214 -2.76 10.76 6.93
N LEU A 215 -2.36 9.50 7.09
CA LEU A 215 -2.71 8.69 8.27
C LEU A 215 -2.18 9.32 9.55
N TRP A 216 -0.93 9.80 9.58
CA TRP A 216 -0.38 10.47 10.75
C TRP A 216 -1.16 11.75 11.10
N LEU A 217 -1.47 12.59 10.12
CA LEU A 217 -2.31 13.77 10.35
C LEU A 217 -3.68 13.38 10.91
N GLY A 218 -4.33 12.39 10.28
CA GLY A 218 -5.62 11.87 10.73
C GLY A 218 -5.58 11.29 12.14
N TRP A 219 -4.44 10.75 12.57
CA TRP A 219 -4.26 10.14 13.89
C TRP A 219 -4.34 11.14 15.04
N TYR A 220 -4.09 12.43 14.80
CA TYR A 220 -4.38 13.48 15.79
C TYR A 220 -5.88 13.61 16.04
N GLY A 221 -6.72 13.42 15.01
CA GLY A 221 -8.16 13.27 15.18
C GLY A 221 -8.52 11.94 15.83
N PHE A 222 -7.90 10.84 15.39
CA PHE A 222 -8.16 9.49 15.89
C PHE A 222 -7.94 9.38 17.40
N ASN A 223 -6.76 9.78 17.87
CA ASN A 223 -6.44 9.75 19.29
C ASN A 223 -7.03 10.96 20.03
N GLY A 224 -7.15 12.13 19.41
CA GLY A 224 -7.47 13.36 20.13
C GLY A 224 -8.94 13.74 20.20
N ALA A 225 -9.81 13.18 19.36
CA ALA A 225 -11.20 13.63 19.25
C ALA A 225 -11.95 13.57 20.59
N ALA A 226 -11.78 12.46 21.32
CA ALA A 226 -12.49 12.20 22.57
C ALA A 226 -12.01 13.06 23.76
N ALA A 227 -10.92 13.83 23.59
CA ALA A 227 -10.39 14.67 24.65
C ALA A 227 -11.39 15.77 25.03
N THR A 228 -11.64 15.91 26.33
CA THR A 228 -12.64 16.85 26.87
C THR A 228 -12.02 18.16 27.37
N THR A 229 -10.70 18.19 27.54
CA THR A 229 -9.95 19.37 27.98
C THR A 229 -8.74 19.64 27.11
N ALA A 230 -8.29 20.91 27.07
CA ALA A 230 -7.08 21.29 26.34
C ALA A 230 -5.81 20.60 26.89
N THR A 231 -5.75 20.37 28.21
CA THR A 231 -4.63 19.68 28.84
C THR A 231 -4.56 18.22 28.40
N GLU A 232 -5.68 17.50 28.46
CA GLU A 232 -5.78 16.12 27.98
C GLU A 232 -5.41 16.03 26.49
N LEU A 233 -5.99 16.88 25.64
CA LEU A 233 -5.70 16.93 24.21
C LEU A 233 -4.20 17.15 23.94
N SER A 234 -3.57 18.07 24.67
CA SER A 234 -2.15 18.35 24.49
C SER A 234 -1.25 17.18 24.89
N ALA A 235 -1.62 16.43 25.94
CA ALA A 235 -0.90 15.23 26.37
C ALA A 235 -1.05 14.09 25.35
N ILE A 236 -2.25 13.90 24.80
CA ILE A 236 -2.51 12.93 23.74
C ILE A 236 -1.72 13.26 22.48
N PHE A 237 -1.66 14.53 22.08
CA PHE A 237 -0.89 14.94 20.90
C PHE A 237 0.60 14.70 21.11
N LEU A 238 1.12 15.00 22.31
CA LEU A 238 2.51 14.75 22.68
C LEU A 238 2.88 13.27 22.45
N THR A 239 2.12 12.34 23.02
CA THR A 239 2.39 10.90 22.91
C THR A 239 2.21 10.40 21.47
N THR A 240 1.18 10.89 20.77
CA THR A 240 0.89 10.60 19.36
C THR A 240 1.97 11.15 18.40
N THR A 241 2.76 12.14 18.80
CA THR A 241 3.93 12.59 18.04
C THR A 241 5.19 11.77 18.37
N ILE A 242 5.42 11.50 19.66
CA ILE A 242 6.66 10.85 20.13
C ILE A 242 6.73 9.39 19.67
N ALA A 243 5.70 8.60 19.93
CA ALA A 243 5.73 7.15 19.68
C ALA A 243 6.04 6.79 18.21
N PRO A 244 5.34 7.32 17.19
CA PRO A 244 5.69 7.03 15.80
C PRO A 244 7.05 7.57 15.39
N SER A 245 7.46 8.76 15.84
CA SER A 245 8.78 9.31 15.52
C SER A 245 9.90 8.40 16.02
N VAL A 246 9.76 7.87 17.24
CA VAL A 246 10.71 6.93 17.83
C VAL A 246 10.65 5.58 17.13
N ALA A 247 9.47 5.09 16.76
CA ALA A 247 9.32 3.85 15.99
C ALA A 247 10.04 3.93 14.64
N THR A 248 9.82 5.00 13.87
CA THR A 248 10.48 5.23 12.57
C THR A 248 12.00 5.27 12.71
N CYS A 249 12.53 6.03 13.67
CA CYS A 249 13.97 6.09 13.92
C CYS A 249 14.53 4.72 14.34
N THR A 250 13.80 4.00 15.20
CA THR A 250 14.20 2.66 15.66
C THR A 250 14.27 1.68 14.49
N THR A 251 13.26 1.65 13.62
CA THR A 251 13.24 0.79 12.43
C THR A 251 14.32 1.17 11.43
N MET A 252 14.57 2.47 11.23
CA MET A 252 15.65 2.94 10.36
C MET A 252 16.99 2.39 10.84
N VAL A 253 17.32 2.55 12.13
CA VAL A 253 18.56 2.02 12.71
C VAL A 253 18.59 0.50 12.66
N TYR A 254 17.49 -0.16 13.03
CA TYR A 254 17.40 -1.63 13.06
C TYR A 254 17.64 -2.23 11.66
N THR A 255 16.98 -1.71 10.63
CA THR A 255 17.16 -2.17 9.25
C THR A 255 18.53 -1.81 8.69
N TRP A 256 19.09 -0.65 9.07
CA TRP A 256 20.46 -0.28 8.68
C TRP A 256 21.50 -1.25 9.24
N VAL A 257 21.41 -1.57 10.53
CA VAL A 257 22.33 -2.52 11.19
C VAL A 257 22.18 -3.92 10.60
N LYS A 258 20.94 -4.38 10.40
CA LYS A 258 20.65 -5.75 9.96
C LYS A 258 20.90 -5.97 8.45
N ASN A 259 20.45 -5.04 7.62
CA ASN A 259 20.42 -5.17 6.15
C ASN A 259 21.48 -4.31 5.45
N GLY A 260 22.23 -3.49 6.19
CA GLY A 260 23.28 -2.60 5.68
C GLY A 260 22.78 -1.27 5.10
N LYS A 261 21.46 -1.06 5.02
CA LYS A 261 20.81 0.16 4.51
C LYS A 261 19.46 0.39 5.20
N PRO A 262 19.00 1.64 5.33
CA PRO A 262 17.66 1.93 5.85
C PRO A 262 16.60 1.50 4.82
N ASP A 263 15.57 0.77 5.28
CA ASP A 263 14.44 0.36 4.43
C ASP A 263 13.31 1.38 4.51
N VAL A 264 13.04 2.06 3.39
CA VAL A 264 12.03 3.13 3.31
C VAL A 264 10.62 2.60 3.59
N SER A 265 10.24 1.46 3.01
CA SER A 265 8.89 0.89 3.19
C SER A 265 8.66 0.46 4.63
N MET A 266 9.68 -0.12 5.27
CA MET A 266 9.60 -0.50 6.68
C MET A 266 9.60 0.70 7.60
N CYS A 267 10.33 1.78 7.31
CA CYS A 267 10.25 3.02 8.08
C CYS A 267 8.86 3.65 8.01
N LEU A 268 8.24 3.64 6.83
CA LEU A 268 6.85 4.08 6.64
C LEU A 268 5.86 3.24 7.46
N ASN A 269 5.99 1.90 7.41
CA ASN A 269 5.19 1.00 8.25
C ASN A 269 5.47 1.19 9.75
N ALA A 270 6.69 1.55 10.14
CA ALA A 270 7.05 1.80 11.53
C ALA A 270 6.40 3.06 12.09
N SER A 271 6.27 4.12 11.28
CA SER A 271 5.48 5.29 11.66
C SER A 271 4.05 4.88 12.03
N LEU A 272 3.41 4.07 11.18
CA LEU A 272 2.06 3.56 11.46
C LEU A 272 2.03 2.62 12.67
N ALA A 273 3.02 1.74 12.81
CA ALA A 273 3.11 0.83 13.95
C ALA A 273 3.24 1.56 15.29
N GLY A 274 4.02 2.64 15.35
CA GLY A 274 4.13 3.47 16.55
C GLY A 274 2.85 4.26 16.85
N LEU A 275 2.13 4.70 15.81
CA LEU A 275 0.80 5.29 15.96
C LEU A 275 -0.20 4.28 16.54
N VAL A 276 -0.28 3.07 15.95
CA VAL A 276 -1.11 1.97 16.47
C VAL A 276 -0.75 1.61 17.90
N GLY A 277 0.55 1.52 18.21
CA GLY A 277 1.03 1.13 19.53
C GLY A 277 0.67 2.13 20.62
N ILE A 278 0.57 3.43 20.31
CA ILE A 278 0.21 4.44 21.30
C ILE A 278 -1.30 4.65 21.44
N THR A 279 -2.11 4.22 20.47
CA THR A 279 -3.57 4.46 20.42
C THR A 279 -4.32 4.10 21.72
N ALA A 280 -4.05 2.95 22.36
CA ALA A 280 -4.73 2.55 23.60
C ALA A 280 -4.35 3.39 24.81
N GLY A 281 -3.14 3.95 24.81
CA GLY A 281 -2.53 4.60 25.96
C GLY A 281 -2.13 6.05 25.72
N CYS A 282 -2.66 6.70 24.68
CA CYS A 282 -2.23 8.03 24.30
C CYS A 282 -2.55 9.07 25.38
N ASP A 283 -3.58 8.84 26.19
CA ASP A 283 -3.98 9.61 27.37
C ASP A 283 -3.39 9.10 28.69
N ALA A 284 -2.82 7.88 28.69
CA ALA A 284 -2.38 7.18 29.89
C ALA A 284 -0.86 7.14 30.06
N LEU A 285 -0.08 7.40 29.00
CA LEU A 285 1.38 7.34 29.02
C LEU A 285 2.00 8.74 29.04
N ASP A 286 3.21 8.83 29.59
CA ASP A 286 4.05 10.03 29.49
C ASP A 286 5.00 9.93 28.27
N ALA A 287 5.88 10.94 28.10
CA ALA A 287 6.84 10.96 27.01
C ALA A 287 7.80 9.76 27.01
N VAL A 288 8.17 9.25 28.18
CA VAL A 288 9.05 8.08 28.32
C VAL A 288 8.31 6.81 27.92
N GLY A 289 7.08 6.62 28.42
CA GLY A 289 6.21 5.52 28.03
C GLY A 289 5.95 5.50 26.53
N ALA A 290 5.62 6.65 25.93
CA ALA A 290 5.42 6.77 24.49
C ALA A 290 6.69 6.43 23.69
N ALA A 291 7.87 6.84 24.15
CA ALA A 291 9.14 6.47 23.52
C ALA A 291 9.41 4.95 23.60
N ILE A 292 9.13 4.32 24.74
CA ILE A 292 9.27 2.86 24.91
C ILE A 292 8.32 2.13 23.96
N VAL A 293 7.06 2.57 23.88
CA VAL A 293 6.08 2.05 22.91
C VAL A 293 6.64 2.14 21.49
N GLY A 294 7.16 3.31 21.11
CA GLY A 294 7.78 3.53 19.80
C GLY A 294 8.95 2.58 19.52
N ILE A 295 9.89 2.42 20.45
CA ILE A 295 11.04 1.50 20.29
C ILE A 295 10.58 0.08 20.02
N VAL A 296 9.67 -0.44 20.86
CA VAL A 296 9.18 -1.80 20.72
C VAL A 296 8.39 -1.95 19.41
N SER A 297 7.55 -0.97 19.07
CA SER A 297 6.76 -0.99 17.84
C SER A 297 7.61 -1.00 16.57
N GLY A 298 8.67 -0.20 16.53
CA GLY A 298 9.59 -0.14 15.39
C GLY A 298 10.36 -1.44 15.17
N ILE A 299 10.68 -2.18 16.22
CA ILE A 299 11.30 -3.51 16.09
C ILE A 299 10.26 -4.56 15.72
N LEU A 300 9.12 -4.54 16.43
CA LEU A 300 8.07 -5.55 16.33
C LEU A 300 7.49 -5.64 14.91
N VAL A 301 7.26 -4.49 14.26
CA VAL A 301 6.72 -4.47 12.90
C VAL A 301 7.64 -5.19 11.90
N VAL A 302 8.96 -5.02 12.02
CA VAL A 302 9.94 -5.68 11.14
C VAL A 302 9.97 -7.18 11.40
N VAL A 303 10.03 -7.56 12.68
CA VAL A 303 10.09 -8.96 13.10
C VAL A 303 8.84 -9.73 12.65
N VAL A 304 7.66 -9.15 12.82
CA VAL A 304 6.39 -9.82 12.47
C VAL A 304 6.21 -9.93 10.95
N VAL A 305 6.49 -8.86 10.19
CA VAL A 305 6.40 -8.92 8.72
C VAL A 305 7.32 -10.00 8.17
N GLU A 306 8.56 -10.07 8.64
CA GLU A 306 9.50 -11.10 8.20
C GLU A 306 9.13 -12.50 8.70
N ALA A 307 8.62 -12.65 9.92
CA ALA A 307 8.17 -13.94 10.42
C ALA A 307 7.00 -14.48 9.58
N LEU A 308 6.04 -13.63 9.23
CA LEU A 308 4.93 -13.99 8.36
C LEU A 308 5.44 -14.41 6.97
N ASP A 309 6.30 -13.60 6.35
CA ASP A 309 6.73 -13.84 4.97
C ASP A 309 7.76 -14.99 4.86
N LEU A 310 8.82 -14.94 5.67
CA LEU A 310 9.98 -15.83 5.54
C LEU A 310 9.83 -17.16 6.30
N LYS A 311 8.95 -17.25 7.30
CA LYS A 311 8.80 -18.46 8.13
C LYS A 311 7.43 -19.10 7.96
N LEU A 312 6.37 -18.31 8.08
CA LEU A 312 4.99 -18.82 8.02
C LEU A 312 4.45 -18.86 6.59
N HIS A 313 5.12 -18.19 5.64
CA HIS A 313 4.73 -18.08 4.25
C HIS A 313 3.30 -17.54 4.09
N ILE A 314 2.99 -16.51 4.87
CA ILE A 314 1.75 -15.74 4.83
C ILE A 314 2.06 -14.42 4.12
N ASP A 315 1.44 -14.24 2.97
CA ASP A 315 1.67 -13.08 2.11
C ASP A 315 0.72 -11.94 2.48
N ASP A 316 1.29 -10.94 3.15
CA ASP A 316 0.65 -9.67 3.50
C ASP A 316 1.31 -8.55 2.68
N PRO A 317 0.67 -8.08 1.59
CA PRO A 317 1.26 -7.12 0.66
C PRO A 317 1.72 -5.82 1.30
N VAL A 318 0.98 -5.30 2.28
CA VAL A 318 1.26 -3.97 2.87
C VAL A 318 1.90 -4.06 4.25
N GLY A 319 1.90 -5.24 4.87
CA GLY A 319 2.39 -5.46 6.24
C GLY A 319 1.37 -5.06 7.30
N ALA A 320 0.08 -5.10 6.96
CA ALA A 320 -1.02 -4.71 7.84
C ALA A 320 -1.06 -5.52 9.14
N VAL A 321 -0.72 -6.82 9.10
CA VAL A 321 -0.71 -7.66 10.31
C VAL A 321 0.39 -7.20 11.28
N GLY A 322 1.57 -6.85 10.77
CA GLY A 322 2.65 -6.30 11.60
C GLY A 322 2.29 -4.93 12.18
N VAL A 323 1.70 -4.06 11.37
CA VAL A 323 1.31 -2.70 11.79
C VAL A 323 0.14 -2.70 12.76
N HIS A 324 -0.89 -3.51 12.53
CA HIS A 324 -2.15 -3.42 13.26
C HIS A 324 -2.32 -4.51 14.31
N MET A 325 -2.15 -5.80 13.95
CA MET A 325 -2.34 -6.90 14.91
C MET A 325 -1.28 -6.85 16.01
N ALA A 326 -0.01 -6.91 15.61
CA ALA A 326 1.08 -7.05 16.58
C ALA A 326 1.22 -5.80 17.45
N ASN A 327 1.14 -4.62 16.85
CA ASN A 327 1.24 -3.37 17.59
C ASN A 327 -0.05 -2.97 18.30
N GLY A 328 -1.22 -3.45 17.86
CA GLY A 328 -2.46 -3.34 18.60
C GLY A 328 -2.39 -4.10 19.92
N ILE A 329 -1.96 -5.37 19.85
CA ILE A 329 -1.69 -6.20 21.04
C ILE A 329 -0.67 -5.51 21.95
N TRP A 330 0.49 -5.10 21.39
CA TRP A 330 1.53 -4.46 22.18
C TRP A 330 1.04 -3.17 22.84
N GLY A 331 0.35 -2.29 22.10
CA GLY A 331 -0.15 -1.02 22.62
C GLY A 331 -1.11 -1.20 23.79
N THR A 332 -2.06 -2.13 23.67
CA THR A 332 -2.99 -2.46 24.76
C THR A 332 -2.29 -3.01 25.99
N LEU A 333 -1.27 -3.87 25.82
CA LEU A 333 -0.47 -4.37 26.95
C LEU A 333 0.44 -3.28 27.54
N ALA A 334 0.93 -2.36 26.72
CA ALA A 334 1.77 -1.24 27.15
C ALA A 334 1.02 -0.33 28.12
N VAL A 335 -0.29 -0.15 28.00
CA VAL A 335 -1.11 0.54 29.02
C VAL A 335 -0.94 -0.12 30.40
N GLY A 336 -1.12 -1.44 30.47
CA GLY A 336 -1.00 -2.18 31.73
C GLY A 336 0.39 -2.15 32.35
N LEU A 337 1.42 -1.94 31.53
CA LEU A 337 2.81 -1.86 31.96
C LEU A 337 3.23 -0.44 32.34
N LEU A 338 2.89 0.55 31.51
CA LEU A 338 3.51 1.87 31.43
C LEU A 338 2.58 3.03 31.75
N ALA A 339 1.30 2.79 32.07
CA ALA A 339 0.39 3.87 32.46
C ALA A 339 0.97 4.70 33.60
N ALA A 340 1.18 6.00 33.34
CA ALA A 340 1.81 6.92 34.25
C ALA A 340 0.74 7.55 35.17
N PRO A 341 0.91 7.49 36.51
CA PRO A 341 -0.09 8.02 37.45
C PRO A 341 -0.44 9.50 37.27
N SER A 342 0.47 10.28 36.68
CA SER A 342 0.28 11.71 36.39
C SER A 342 -0.32 12.01 35.02
N ALA A 343 -0.55 10.99 34.19
CA ALA A 343 -1.18 11.16 32.88
C ALA A 343 -2.69 11.41 33.04
N PRO A 344 -3.36 12.06 32.07
CA PRO A 344 -4.79 12.37 32.13
C PRO A 344 -5.70 11.21 32.53
N ALA A 345 -5.40 9.98 32.08
CA ALA A 345 -6.18 8.78 32.42
C ALA A 345 -6.26 8.47 33.92
N GLY A 346 -5.31 8.96 34.73
CA GLY A 346 -5.22 8.63 36.17
C GLY A 346 -4.91 7.16 36.46
N LEU A 347 -4.50 6.40 35.46
CA LEU A 347 -4.15 4.99 35.56
C LEU A 347 -2.72 4.78 36.05
N SER A 348 -2.45 3.62 36.62
CA SER A 348 -1.12 3.29 37.13
C SER A 348 -0.69 1.89 36.73
N GLY A 349 0.30 1.82 35.85
CA GLY A 349 0.83 0.57 35.30
C GLY A 349 1.68 -0.21 36.30
N LEU A 350 1.99 -1.46 35.93
CA LEU A 350 2.80 -2.39 36.71
C LEU A 350 4.16 -1.79 37.10
N LEU A 351 4.83 -1.06 36.19
CA LEU A 351 6.17 -0.53 36.46
C LEU A 351 6.20 0.66 37.43
N TYR A 352 5.05 1.30 37.67
CA TYR A 352 4.92 2.40 38.65
C TYR A 352 4.50 1.92 40.03
N THR A 353 3.67 0.87 40.11
CA THR A 353 3.03 0.44 41.37
C THR A 353 3.47 -0.92 41.87
N GLY A 354 4.07 -1.76 41.02
CA GLY A 354 4.31 -3.17 41.29
C GLY A 354 3.06 -4.05 41.24
N SER A 355 1.88 -3.49 40.98
CA SER A 355 0.61 -4.23 40.89
C SER A 355 0.34 -4.73 39.47
N ALA A 356 0.04 -6.03 39.34
CA ALA A 356 -0.32 -6.64 38.06
C ALA A 356 -1.81 -6.47 37.70
N SER A 357 -2.60 -5.72 38.48
CA SER A 357 -4.06 -5.64 38.29
C SER A 357 -4.44 -5.06 36.93
N LEU A 358 -3.92 -3.88 36.58
CA LEU A 358 -4.23 -3.25 35.29
C LEU A 358 -3.72 -4.11 34.12
N LEU A 359 -2.49 -4.63 34.22
CA LEU A 359 -1.94 -5.55 33.23
C LEU A 359 -2.80 -6.81 33.05
N GLY A 360 -3.33 -7.38 34.15
CA GLY A 360 -4.22 -8.53 34.12
C GLY A 360 -5.53 -8.25 33.36
N ILE A 361 -6.11 -7.06 33.56
CA ILE A 361 -7.30 -6.61 32.83
C ILE A 361 -6.98 -6.40 31.35
N GLN A 362 -5.85 -5.74 31.03
CA GLN A 362 -5.42 -5.56 29.63
C GLN A 362 -5.19 -6.90 28.91
N LEU A 363 -4.56 -7.87 29.59
CA LEU A 363 -4.36 -9.23 29.08
C LEU A 363 -5.69 -9.95 28.83
N LEU A 364 -6.64 -9.82 29.75
CA LEU A 364 -7.98 -10.41 29.59
C LEU A 364 -8.68 -9.83 28.37
N GLY A 365 -8.69 -8.50 28.21
CA GLY A 365 -9.30 -7.84 27.05
C GLY A 365 -8.65 -8.24 25.73
N VAL A 366 -7.31 -8.21 25.66
CA VAL A 366 -6.58 -8.70 24.48
C VAL A 366 -6.97 -10.14 24.14
N ALA A 367 -7.01 -11.04 25.12
CA ALA A 367 -7.31 -12.45 24.90
C ALA A 367 -8.76 -12.67 24.46
N SER A 368 -9.74 -12.04 25.12
CA SER A 368 -11.16 -12.22 24.81
C SER A 368 -11.53 -11.63 23.44
N VAL A 369 -11.09 -10.40 23.16
CA VAL A 369 -11.34 -9.73 21.88
C VAL A 369 -10.62 -10.46 20.75
N SER A 370 -9.38 -10.90 20.96
CA SER A 370 -8.65 -11.70 19.95
C SER A 370 -9.35 -13.02 19.64
N ALA A 371 -9.82 -13.74 20.67
CA ALA A 371 -10.52 -15.00 20.48
C ALA A 371 -11.83 -14.81 19.70
N TYR A 372 -12.60 -13.78 20.05
CA TYR A 372 -13.83 -13.43 19.34
C TYR A 372 -13.56 -13.03 17.88
N ALA A 373 -12.66 -12.07 17.65
CA ALA A 373 -12.32 -11.60 16.31
C ALA A 373 -11.80 -12.76 15.43
N ALA A 374 -10.91 -13.60 15.95
CA ALA A 374 -10.39 -14.74 15.22
C ALA A 374 -11.51 -15.75 14.88
N ALA A 375 -12.37 -16.10 15.85
CA ALA A 375 -13.47 -17.04 15.62
C ALA A 375 -14.48 -16.49 14.60
N ALA A 376 -14.92 -15.24 14.75
CA ALA A 376 -15.86 -14.59 13.87
C ALA A 376 -15.31 -14.45 12.44
N MET A 377 -14.03 -14.10 12.29
CA MET A 377 -13.39 -13.93 10.99
C MET A 377 -13.08 -15.26 10.30
N VAL A 378 -12.69 -16.30 11.05
CA VAL A 378 -12.54 -17.65 10.51
C VAL A 378 -13.89 -18.13 9.98
N LEU A 379 -14.96 -17.97 10.75
CA LEU A 379 -16.29 -18.36 10.34
C LEU A 379 -16.73 -17.60 9.07
N THR A 380 -16.61 -16.27 9.09
CA THR A 380 -16.97 -15.39 7.96
C THR A 380 -16.26 -15.80 6.67
N PHE A 381 -14.92 -15.87 6.69
CA PHE A 381 -14.17 -16.18 5.47
C PHE A 381 -14.35 -17.63 5.01
N GLN A 382 -14.56 -18.59 5.92
CA GLN A 382 -14.85 -19.97 5.53
C GLN A 382 -16.23 -20.12 4.87
N ILE A 383 -17.25 -19.41 5.38
CA ILE A 383 -18.57 -19.37 4.76
C ILE A 383 -18.44 -18.75 3.37
N MET A 384 -17.82 -17.58 3.26
CA MET A 384 -17.65 -16.88 1.98
C MET A 384 -16.88 -17.72 0.96
N LYS A 385 -15.82 -18.42 1.40
CA LYS A 385 -15.04 -19.32 0.54
C LYS A 385 -15.89 -20.45 -0.06
N LYS A 386 -16.92 -20.91 0.67
CA LYS A 386 -17.84 -21.98 0.22
C LYS A 386 -19.05 -21.48 -0.58
N THR A 387 -19.41 -20.19 -0.47
CA THR A 387 -20.61 -19.64 -1.11
C THR A 387 -20.27 -18.77 -2.33
N VAL A 388 -19.69 -17.59 -2.11
CA VAL A 388 -19.39 -16.59 -3.17
C VAL A 388 -17.96 -16.73 -3.74
N GLY A 389 -17.11 -17.47 -3.03
CA GLY A 389 -15.68 -17.57 -3.29
C GLY A 389 -14.92 -16.36 -2.75
N LEU A 390 -13.64 -16.52 -2.41
CA LEU A 390 -12.82 -15.44 -1.81
C LEU A 390 -11.73 -14.93 -2.76
N ARG A 391 -11.16 -15.83 -3.56
CA ARG A 391 -10.01 -15.55 -4.43
C ARG A 391 -10.44 -15.33 -5.88
N ALA A 392 -9.85 -14.34 -6.54
CA ALA A 392 -9.91 -14.21 -8.00
C ALA A 392 -9.26 -15.44 -8.67
N SER A 393 -9.62 -15.71 -9.93
CA SER A 393 -8.95 -16.75 -10.70
C SER A 393 -7.48 -16.39 -10.94
N MET A 394 -6.65 -17.40 -11.23
CA MET A 394 -5.23 -17.18 -11.50
C MET A 394 -5.02 -16.27 -12.72
N GLU A 395 -5.88 -16.39 -13.75
CA GLU A 395 -5.83 -15.53 -14.94
C GLU A 395 -6.12 -14.07 -14.59
N GLU A 396 -7.19 -13.81 -13.83
CA GLU A 396 -7.56 -12.46 -13.37
C GLU A 396 -6.46 -11.85 -12.48
N GLU A 397 -5.88 -12.64 -11.56
CA GLU A 397 -4.78 -12.20 -10.70
C GLU A 397 -3.53 -11.84 -11.52
N LEU A 398 -3.21 -12.60 -12.57
CA LEU A 398 -2.08 -12.33 -13.46
C LEU A 398 -2.34 -11.12 -14.35
N ARG A 399 -3.56 -10.96 -14.85
CA ARG A 399 -3.97 -9.79 -15.65
C ARG A 399 -4.02 -8.49 -14.83
N GLY A 400 -4.45 -8.58 -13.57
CA GLY A 400 -4.71 -7.44 -12.69
C GLY A 400 -6.20 -7.18 -12.52
N LEU A 401 -6.60 -6.92 -11.27
CA LEU A 401 -8.01 -6.80 -10.89
C LEU A 401 -8.68 -5.52 -11.42
N ASP A 402 -7.89 -4.50 -11.78
CA ASP A 402 -8.43 -3.29 -12.42
C ASP A 402 -9.10 -3.65 -13.74
N ALA A 403 -8.40 -4.38 -14.60
CA ALA A 403 -8.91 -4.76 -15.91
C ALA A 403 -9.99 -5.84 -15.82
N SER A 404 -9.86 -6.81 -14.90
CA SER A 404 -10.77 -7.95 -14.83
C SER A 404 -12.06 -7.69 -14.07
N GLU A 405 -12.02 -6.91 -12.98
CA GLU A 405 -13.21 -6.68 -12.14
C GLU A 405 -13.85 -5.30 -12.38
N HIS A 406 -13.08 -4.31 -12.82
CA HIS A 406 -13.55 -2.92 -12.97
C HIS A 406 -13.60 -2.46 -14.43
N GLY A 407 -13.16 -3.29 -15.37
CA GLY A 407 -13.05 -2.91 -16.79
C GLY A 407 -12.12 -1.71 -17.01
N LEU A 408 -11.23 -1.44 -16.05
CA LEU A 408 -10.32 -0.30 -16.04
C LEU A 408 -8.98 -0.72 -16.65
N PRO A 409 -8.59 -0.24 -17.83
CA PRO A 409 -7.33 -0.64 -18.47
C PRO A 409 -6.10 -0.25 -17.65
N SER A 410 -6.16 0.90 -16.99
CA SER A 410 -5.14 1.41 -16.08
C SER A 410 -5.76 2.48 -15.19
N ALA A 411 -5.41 2.49 -13.90
CA ALA A 411 -5.70 3.61 -13.00
C ALA A 411 -4.82 4.86 -13.28
N TYR A 412 -3.86 4.73 -14.21
CA TYR A 412 -2.87 5.75 -14.58
C TYR A 412 -3.01 6.15 -16.05
N ALA A 413 -4.22 6.48 -16.51
CA ALA A 413 -4.42 6.89 -17.91
C ALA A 413 -3.35 7.90 -18.36
N ASP A 414 -2.72 7.65 -19.51
CA ASP A 414 -1.62 8.43 -20.12
C ASP A 414 -0.29 8.50 -19.33
N PHE A 415 -0.21 7.87 -18.16
CA PHE A 415 1.05 7.53 -17.51
C PHE A 415 1.46 6.12 -17.98
N ALA A 416 2.69 5.95 -18.45
CA ALA A 416 3.29 4.63 -18.53
C ALA A 416 4.04 4.40 -17.21
N PRO A 417 3.48 3.67 -16.22
CA PRO A 417 4.31 3.22 -15.12
C PRO A 417 5.46 2.44 -15.75
N ALA A 418 6.69 2.63 -15.27
CA ALA A 418 7.77 1.73 -15.61
C ALA A 418 7.30 0.32 -15.26
N VAL A 419 6.93 -0.46 -16.26
CA VAL A 419 6.49 -1.83 -16.04
C VAL A 419 7.74 -2.57 -15.65
N ASP A 420 7.91 -2.78 -14.34
CA ASP A 420 8.79 -3.80 -13.82
C ASP A 420 8.30 -5.12 -14.41
N SER A 421 8.94 -5.52 -15.52
CA SER A 421 8.67 -6.75 -16.24
C SER A 421 9.22 -7.92 -15.43
N TYR A 422 8.61 -8.21 -14.29
CA TYR A 422 8.78 -9.48 -13.58
C TYR A 422 7.80 -10.50 -14.16
N SER A 423 8.12 -11.01 -15.35
CA SER A 423 7.56 -12.26 -15.83
C SER A 423 8.53 -12.95 -16.79
N GLY A 424 9.64 -13.45 -16.23
CA GLY A 424 10.33 -14.59 -16.80
C GLY A 424 9.54 -15.88 -16.50
N PHE A 425 8.32 -16.00 -17.01
CA PHE A 425 7.64 -17.28 -17.13
C PHE A 425 7.58 -17.61 -18.62
N ALA A 426 8.49 -18.48 -19.05
CA ALA A 426 8.33 -19.16 -20.32
C ALA A 426 7.04 -19.99 -20.24
N LEU A 427 5.99 -19.54 -20.90
CA LEU A 427 4.91 -20.42 -21.28
C LEU A 427 5.48 -21.35 -22.36
N GLU A 428 5.65 -22.63 -22.04
CA GLU A 428 5.71 -23.66 -23.07
C GLU A 428 4.33 -23.72 -23.75
N GLY A 429 4.20 -22.96 -24.83
CA GLY A 429 2.98 -22.89 -25.64
C GLY A 429 3.22 -22.01 -26.84
N GLY A 430 3.61 -22.63 -27.97
CA GLY A 430 3.88 -21.93 -29.21
C GLY A 430 2.70 -21.08 -29.68
N LEU A 431 3.02 -19.87 -30.17
CA LEU A 431 2.08 -18.98 -30.83
C LEU A 431 1.48 -19.67 -32.08
N ILE A 432 0.16 -19.83 -32.09
CA ILE A 432 -0.60 -20.11 -33.31
C ILE A 432 -0.92 -18.74 -33.94
N PRO A 433 -0.54 -18.47 -35.20
CA PRO A 433 -0.88 -17.20 -35.85
C PRO A 433 -2.39 -17.12 -36.10
N ALA A 434 -3.03 -16.08 -35.58
CA ALA A 434 -4.39 -15.71 -35.97
C ALA A 434 -4.34 -15.08 -37.38
N ALA A 435 -4.94 -15.77 -38.35
CA ALA A 435 -5.19 -15.26 -39.69
C ALA A 435 -6.40 -14.30 -39.66
N GLY A 436 -6.20 -13.07 -40.12
CA GLY A 436 -7.30 -12.13 -40.36
C GLY A 436 -6.94 -10.68 -40.02
N ALA A 437 -6.17 -10.02 -40.87
CA ALA A 437 -6.09 -8.57 -40.91
C ALA A 437 -6.55 -8.10 -42.29
N THR A 438 -7.69 -7.40 -42.31
CA THR A 438 -8.31 -6.73 -43.45
C THR A 438 -7.42 -5.64 -44.03
N SER A 439 -7.52 -5.44 -45.35
CA SER A 439 -6.72 -4.49 -46.13
C SER A 439 -6.96 -3.02 -45.72
N PRO A 440 -5.92 -2.17 -45.67
CA PRO A 440 -6.09 -0.73 -45.50
C PRO A 440 -6.84 -0.11 -46.69
N ALA A 441 -7.86 0.68 -46.37
CA ALA A 441 -8.67 1.43 -47.31
C ALA A 441 -7.87 2.54 -48.02
N GLU A 442 -8.25 2.82 -49.27
CA GLU A 442 -7.77 3.90 -50.12
C GLU A 442 -7.75 5.26 -49.43
N ILE A 443 -6.61 5.93 -49.49
CA ILE A 443 -6.47 7.37 -49.23
C ILE A 443 -6.32 8.06 -50.60
N LEU A 444 -7.20 9.01 -50.89
CA LEU A 444 -7.19 9.83 -52.10
C LEU A 444 -5.94 10.72 -52.19
N PRO A 445 -5.45 11.06 -53.41
CA PRO A 445 -4.09 11.55 -53.62
C PRO A 445 -3.98 13.06 -53.39
N ALA A 446 -3.07 13.46 -52.49
CA ALA A 446 -2.42 14.76 -52.58
C ALA A 446 -1.32 14.67 -53.65
N ASP A 447 -1.21 15.68 -54.51
CA ASP A 447 -0.31 15.74 -55.67
C ASP A 447 1.13 15.34 -55.32
N TRP A 448 1.41 14.04 -55.46
CA TRP A 448 2.73 13.45 -55.37
C TRP A 448 3.45 13.82 -56.67
N ALA A 449 4.36 14.79 -56.61
CA ALA A 449 5.27 15.04 -57.72
C ALA A 449 6.03 13.74 -58.02
N PRO A 450 6.04 13.24 -59.27
CA PRO A 450 6.74 12.01 -59.59
C PRO A 450 8.22 12.17 -59.25
N ALA A 451 8.71 11.24 -58.43
CA ALA A 451 10.09 11.18 -58.00
C ALA A 451 10.99 11.22 -59.25
N SER A 452 11.86 12.23 -59.32
CA SER A 452 12.94 12.23 -60.30
C SER A 452 13.83 11.03 -60.03
N GLU A 453 14.02 10.18 -61.03
CA GLU A 453 14.98 9.07 -60.93
C GLU A 453 16.42 9.58 -60.76
N SER A 454 17.10 8.98 -59.77
CA SER A 454 18.56 8.76 -59.62
C SER A 454 19.42 9.98 -59.20
N PRO A 455 20.54 9.84 -58.43
CA PRO A 455 21.37 8.64 -58.22
C PRO A 455 21.93 8.40 -56.78
N ALA A 456 22.65 7.27 -56.65
CA ALA A 456 23.56 6.83 -55.59
C ALA A 456 23.03 5.83 -54.54
N GLU A 457 23.58 4.62 -54.62
CA GLU A 457 23.60 3.57 -53.60
C GLU A 457 24.19 4.11 -52.27
N GLY A 458 23.39 4.81 -51.48
CA GLY A 458 23.75 5.20 -50.11
C GLY A 458 23.34 4.09 -49.15
N LYS A 459 24.30 3.32 -48.61
CA LYS A 459 23.99 2.32 -47.56
C LYS A 459 23.52 3.02 -46.29
N PHE A 460 22.22 2.93 -45.97
CA PHE A 460 21.67 3.44 -44.70
C PHE A 460 21.98 2.46 -43.58
N THR A 461 22.47 3.00 -42.46
CA THR A 461 22.81 2.16 -41.29
C THR A 461 22.15 2.73 -40.05
N LYS A 462 21.39 1.88 -39.35
CA LYS A 462 20.88 2.18 -38.02
C LYS A 462 21.87 1.69 -36.96
N ILE A 463 22.16 2.55 -36.00
CA ILE A 463 23.10 2.32 -34.91
C ILE A 463 22.31 2.50 -33.60
N ASP A 464 22.16 1.41 -32.86
CA ASP A 464 21.52 1.42 -31.54
C ASP A 464 22.60 1.36 -30.46
N ILE A 465 22.71 2.43 -29.69
CA ILE A 465 23.69 2.59 -28.62
C ILE A 465 22.95 2.46 -27.29
N VAL A 466 23.17 1.36 -26.56
CA VAL A 466 22.63 1.16 -25.22
C VAL A 466 23.70 1.53 -24.21
N CYS A 467 23.47 2.55 -23.39
CA CYS A 467 24.45 3.07 -22.43
C CYS A 467 23.80 3.51 -21.10
N LYS A 468 24.63 3.93 -20.13
CA LYS A 468 24.15 4.48 -18.85
C LYS A 468 23.49 5.83 -19.07
N GLU A 469 22.39 6.09 -18.37
CA GLU A 469 21.61 7.32 -18.48
C GLU A 469 22.43 8.58 -18.20
N GLU A 470 23.31 8.55 -17.19
CA GLU A 470 24.22 9.65 -16.86
C GLU A 470 25.15 10.09 -18.01
N ARG A 471 25.37 9.22 -19.01
CA ARG A 471 26.23 9.49 -20.17
C ARG A 471 25.45 9.99 -21.38
N LEU A 472 24.11 10.00 -21.34
CA LEU A 472 23.27 10.42 -22.45
C LEU A 472 23.61 11.84 -22.93
N TYR A 473 23.80 12.78 -22.01
CA TYR A 473 24.08 14.17 -22.38
C TYR A 473 25.42 14.31 -23.09
N ALA A 474 26.46 13.66 -22.56
CA ALA A 474 27.79 13.65 -23.17
C ALA A 474 27.77 12.97 -24.55
N LEU A 475 27.01 11.88 -24.70
CA LEU A 475 26.82 11.20 -25.98
C LEU A 475 26.10 12.08 -26.99
N LYS A 476 24.99 12.73 -26.59
CA LYS A 476 24.23 13.66 -27.43
C LYS A 476 25.11 14.79 -27.96
N GLU A 477 25.86 15.44 -27.09
CA GLU A 477 26.75 16.55 -27.47
C GLU A 477 27.83 16.11 -28.47
N ALA A 478 28.41 14.94 -28.25
CA ALA A 478 29.42 14.37 -29.14
C ALA A 478 28.85 13.97 -30.52
N MET A 479 27.63 13.41 -30.54
CA MET A 479 26.94 13.07 -31.78
C MET A 479 26.53 14.32 -32.57
N SER A 480 26.07 15.38 -31.90
CA SER A 480 25.78 16.66 -32.55
C SER A 480 27.04 17.31 -33.14
N LYS A 481 28.19 17.23 -32.45
CA LYS A 481 29.49 17.70 -32.98
C LYS A 481 29.97 16.93 -34.22
N LEU A 482 29.55 15.67 -34.38
CA LEU A 482 29.78 14.87 -35.58
C LEU A 482 28.82 15.20 -36.74
N GLY A 483 27.84 16.08 -36.54
CA GLY A 483 26.85 16.43 -37.56
C GLY A 483 25.62 15.52 -37.59
N ILE A 484 25.36 14.74 -36.53
CA ILE A 484 24.12 13.97 -36.40
C ILE A 484 23.01 14.89 -35.87
N THR A 485 22.00 15.16 -36.71
CA THR A 485 20.88 16.06 -36.38
C THR A 485 19.67 15.32 -35.80
N GLY A 486 19.48 14.05 -36.17
CA GLY A 486 18.37 13.20 -35.71
C GLY A 486 18.83 12.05 -34.82
N MET A 487 18.22 11.91 -33.64
CA MET A 487 18.38 10.74 -32.77
C MET A 487 17.08 10.46 -32.03
N THR A 488 16.74 9.18 -31.88
CA THR A 488 15.63 8.73 -31.05
C THR A 488 16.17 8.14 -29.77
N VAL A 489 15.64 8.58 -28.63
CA VAL A 489 16.05 8.13 -27.31
C VAL A 489 14.91 7.36 -26.66
N SER A 490 15.19 6.14 -26.20
CA SER A 490 14.24 5.31 -25.47
C SER A 490 14.85 4.86 -24.15
N HIS A 491 14.09 4.96 -23.06
CA HIS A 491 14.48 4.35 -21.79
C HIS A 491 14.26 2.84 -21.88
N VAL A 492 15.30 2.06 -21.59
CA VAL A 492 15.30 0.60 -21.69
C VAL A 492 15.88 -0.02 -20.42
N MET A 493 15.52 -1.27 -20.16
CA MET A 493 16.00 -2.01 -19.00
C MET A 493 16.89 -3.17 -19.48
N GLY A 494 18.09 -3.34 -18.89
CA GLY A 494 18.98 -4.42 -19.31
C GLY A 494 19.99 -4.84 -18.24
N CYS A 495 20.22 -6.15 -18.08
CA CYS A 495 21.27 -6.70 -17.20
C CYS A 495 22.45 -7.28 -18.02
N GLY A 496 23.62 -7.37 -17.39
CA GLY A 496 24.84 -7.98 -17.95
C GLY A 496 25.49 -8.93 -16.95
N VAL A 497 26.81 -9.19 -17.04
CA VAL A 497 27.57 -10.04 -16.09
C VAL A 497 27.61 -9.46 -14.66
N GLN A 498 27.16 -8.22 -14.49
CA GLN A 498 26.93 -7.59 -13.19
C GLN A 498 25.75 -8.30 -12.49
N LYS A 499 26.03 -9.42 -11.83
CA LYS A 499 25.22 -9.82 -10.68
C LYS A 499 25.44 -8.72 -9.63
N GLY A 500 24.57 -7.72 -9.62
CA GLY A 500 24.55 -6.66 -8.61
C GLY A 500 24.55 -7.25 -7.20
N LYS A 501 24.99 -6.45 -6.23
CA LYS A 501 24.80 -6.82 -4.82
C LYS A 501 23.29 -7.05 -4.58
N PRO A 502 22.89 -8.08 -3.82
CA PRO A 502 21.49 -8.29 -3.51
C PRO A 502 20.94 -7.05 -2.80
N GLU A 503 19.86 -6.49 -3.34
CA GLU A 503 19.07 -5.47 -2.66
C GLU A 503 17.96 -6.16 -1.86
N TYR A 504 17.50 -5.54 -0.79
CA TYR A 504 16.46 -6.10 0.08
C TYR A 504 15.22 -5.21 0.04
N TYR A 505 14.06 -5.83 -0.10
CA TYR A 505 12.75 -5.20 0.07
C TYR A 505 12.03 -5.92 1.21
N ARG A 506 11.81 -5.23 2.34
CA ARG A 506 11.17 -5.80 3.54
C ARG A 506 11.81 -7.12 4.00
N GLY A 507 13.14 -7.17 3.98
CA GLY A 507 13.92 -8.35 4.39
C GLY A 507 14.04 -9.46 3.34
N VAL A 508 13.34 -9.39 2.21
CA VAL A 508 13.48 -10.34 1.10
C VAL A 508 14.48 -9.82 0.07
N ALA A 509 15.43 -10.65 -0.35
CA ALA A 509 16.36 -10.31 -1.42
C ALA A 509 15.61 -10.17 -2.76
N VAL A 510 15.71 -9.01 -3.40
CA VAL A 510 15.19 -8.76 -4.74
C VAL A 510 16.19 -9.34 -5.74
N GLU A 511 15.72 -10.16 -6.69
CA GLU A 511 16.59 -10.66 -7.77
C GLU A 511 17.15 -9.49 -8.57
N THR A 512 18.40 -9.62 -9.02
CA THR A 512 19.12 -8.60 -9.78
C THR A 512 18.25 -8.01 -10.89
N SER A 513 17.86 -6.76 -10.69
CA SER A 513 17.02 -6.01 -11.60
C SER A 513 17.73 -5.79 -12.93
N LEU A 514 16.92 -5.72 -13.99
CA LEU A 514 17.36 -5.05 -15.20
C LEU A 514 17.73 -3.62 -14.81
N LEU A 515 18.92 -3.16 -15.15
CA LEU A 515 19.35 -1.81 -14.79
C LEU A 515 18.75 -0.81 -15.79
N PRO A 516 18.29 0.38 -15.33
CA PRO A 516 17.92 1.48 -16.22
C PRO A 516 19.07 1.84 -17.13
N LYS A 517 18.78 1.89 -18.43
CA LYS A 517 19.69 2.26 -19.50
C LYS A 517 18.95 3.12 -20.49
N VAL A 518 19.72 3.77 -21.35
CA VAL A 518 19.17 4.54 -22.46
C VAL A 518 19.62 3.89 -23.75
N GLN A 519 18.67 3.63 -24.64
CA GLN A 519 18.91 3.25 -26.02
C GLN A 519 18.81 4.49 -26.90
N VAL A 520 19.93 4.88 -27.51
CA VAL A 520 19.99 5.95 -28.52
C VAL A 520 20.05 5.29 -29.89
N SER A 521 18.99 5.48 -30.67
CA SER A 521 18.86 4.97 -32.04
C SER A 521 19.18 6.09 -33.03
N ILE A 522 20.16 5.86 -33.90
CA ILE A 522 20.63 6.83 -34.89
C ILE A 522 20.63 6.17 -36.26
N VAL A 523 20.09 6.85 -37.28
CA VAL A 523 20.20 6.39 -38.68
C VAL A 523 21.15 7.34 -39.41
N VAL A 524 22.19 6.80 -40.03
CA VAL A 524 23.21 7.58 -40.76
C VAL A 524 23.35 7.12 -42.22
N SER A 525 23.73 8.06 -43.07
CA SER A 525 24.08 7.82 -44.48
C SER A 525 25.35 8.57 -44.88
N ALA A 526 25.39 9.90 -44.69
CA ALA A 526 26.54 10.73 -45.04
C ALA A 526 27.71 10.60 -44.04
N VAL A 527 27.40 10.41 -42.75
CA VAL A 527 28.40 10.26 -41.69
C VAL A 527 28.89 8.81 -41.66
N PRO A 528 30.20 8.54 -41.73
CA PRO A 528 30.74 7.19 -41.64
C PRO A 528 30.35 6.51 -40.32
N VAL A 529 29.82 5.29 -40.42
CA VAL A 529 29.40 4.48 -39.25
C VAL A 529 30.53 4.30 -38.24
N GLN A 530 31.78 4.19 -38.72
CA GLN A 530 32.96 4.03 -37.87
C GLN A 530 33.23 5.26 -37.01
N ASP A 531 32.95 6.47 -37.49
CA ASP A 531 33.16 7.71 -36.74
C ASP A 531 32.15 7.82 -35.60
N VAL A 532 30.91 7.39 -35.84
CA VAL A 532 29.86 7.29 -34.82
C VAL A 532 30.26 6.29 -33.73
N ILE A 533 30.74 5.10 -34.13
CA ILE A 533 31.20 4.06 -33.18
C ILE A 533 32.41 4.54 -32.39
N ALA A 534 33.42 5.12 -33.06
CA ALA A 534 34.64 5.59 -32.40
C ALA A 534 34.32 6.69 -31.38
N THR A 535 33.44 7.61 -31.73
CA THR A 535 33.01 8.69 -30.84
C THR A 535 32.18 8.17 -29.68
N ALA A 536 31.23 7.28 -29.93
CA ALA A 536 30.46 6.63 -28.87
C ALA A 536 31.38 5.88 -27.90
N LYS A 537 32.35 5.09 -28.41
CA LYS A 537 33.33 4.39 -27.58
C LYS A 537 34.16 5.37 -26.74
N LYS A 538 34.64 6.47 -27.33
CA LYS A 538 35.45 7.48 -26.62
C LYS A 538 34.68 8.14 -25.47
N VAL A 539 33.40 8.43 -25.67
CA VAL A 539 32.56 9.14 -24.70
C VAL A 539 32.04 8.22 -23.61
N LEU A 540 31.62 7.01 -23.99
CA LEU A 540 30.96 6.07 -23.09
C LEU A 540 31.95 5.25 -22.26
N TYR A 541 33.18 5.05 -22.74
CA TYR A 541 34.16 4.24 -22.04
C TYR A 541 34.61 4.89 -20.72
N THR A 542 34.42 4.16 -19.63
CA THR A 542 34.92 4.47 -18.28
C THR A 542 35.91 3.42 -17.79
N GLY A 543 36.04 2.29 -18.49
CA GLY A 543 36.86 1.16 -18.04
C GLY A 543 36.14 0.25 -17.04
N HIS A 544 34.87 0.56 -16.72
CA HIS A 544 34.04 -0.25 -15.83
C HIS A 544 33.05 -1.12 -16.61
N ILE A 545 32.61 -2.21 -15.99
CA ILE A 545 31.56 -3.05 -16.58
C ILE A 545 30.28 -2.20 -16.72
N GLY A 546 29.55 -2.36 -17.82
CA GLY A 546 28.27 -1.70 -18.06
C GLY A 546 28.33 -0.38 -18.85
N ASP A 547 29.47 -0.02 -19.45
CA ASP A 547 29.63 1.19 -20.28
C ASP A 547 28.67 1.24 -21.49
N GLY A 548 28.30 0.08 -22.03
CA GLY A 548 27.25 -0.02 -23.04
C GLY A 548 27.48 -1.09 -24.10
N LYS A 549 26.56 -1.18 -25.06
CA LYS A 549 26.67 -2.00 -26.27
C LYS A 549 26.21 -1.18 -27.47
N ILE A 550 26.79 -1.45 -28.64
CA ILE A 550 26.42 -0.81 -29.90
C ILE A 550 25.97 -1.93 -30.85
N PHE A 551 24.78 -1.79 -31.40
CA PHE A 551 24.22 -2.69 -32.40
C PHE A 551 24.11 -1.96 -33.73
N ILE A 552 24.36 -2.67 -34.82
CA ILE A 552 24.41 -2.09 -36.17
C ILE A 552 23.45 -2.89 -37.05
N TYR A 553 22.54 -2.18 -37.71
CA TYR A 553 21.53 -2.76 -38.58
C TYR A 553 21.56 -2.07 -39.94
N ASN A 554 21.29 -2.83 -41.00
CA ASN A 554 21.03 -2.23 -42.31
C ASN A 554 19.62 -1.65 -42.33
N VAL A 555 19.48 -0.45 -42.88
CA VAL A 555 18.18 0.17 -43.15
C VAL A 555 17.96 0.12 -44.66
N GLU A 556 16.81 -0.41 -45.07
CA GLU A 556 16.48 -0.56 -46.49
C GLU A 556 16.15 0.79 -47.14
N ASN A 557 15.30 1.59 -46.50
CA ASN A 557 14.90 2.91 -46.98
C ASN A 557 14.55 3.84 -45.81
N VAL A 558 14.55 5.15 -46.07
CA VAL A 558 14.11 6.20 -45.16
C VAL A 558 13.11 7.07 -45.91
N VAL A 559 11.95 7.35 -45.32
CA VAL A 559 10.89 8.14 -45.97
C VAL A 559 10.51 9.32 -45.07
N LYS A 560 10.58 10.55 -45.60
CA LYS A 560 10.20 11.76 -44.89
C LYS A 560 8.71 12.03 -45.12
N VAL A 561 7.89 11.73 -44.13
CA VAL A 561 6.42 11.77 -44.21
C VAL A 561 5.88 13.11 -44.74
N ARG A 562 6.48 14.25 -44.34
CA ARG A 562 6.01 15.58 -44.73
C ARG A 562 6.17 15.88 -46.23
N THR A 563 7.25 15.40 -46.84
CA THR A 563 7.65 15.77 -48.21
C THR A 563 7.55 14.62 -49.19
N GLY A 564 7.38 13.39 -48.72
CA GLY A 564 7.43 12.18 -49.54
C GLY A 564 8.83 11.83 -50.04
N GLU A 565 9.86 12.60 -49.65
CA GLU A 565 11.24 12.31 -50.02
C GLU A 565 11.66 10.96 -49.46
N GLU A 566 12.39 10.18 -50.27
CA GLU A 566 12.92 8.88 -49.88
C GLU A 566 14.46 8.86 -49.88
N GLY A 567 15.02 7.80 -49.29
CA GLY A 567 16.44 7.52 -49.23
C GLY A 567 17.27 8.65 -48.62
N PHE A 568 18.31 9.07 -49.32
CA PHE A 568 19.28 10.05 -48.80
C PHE A 568 18.64 11.43 -48.55
N ALA A 569 17.75 11.87 -49.42
CA ALA A 569 17.07 13.17 -49.30
C ALA A 569 16.14 13.21 -48.07
N ALA A 570 15.53 12.07 -47.74
CA ALA A 570 14.68 11.93 -46.56
C ALA A 570 15.45 12.13 -45.23
N LEU A 571 16.73 11.75 -45.21
CA LEU A 571 17.57 11.82 -44.01
C LEU A 571 18.29 13.17 -43.85
N GLN A 572 18.40 13.96 -44.92
CA GLN A 572 19.02 15.28 -44.86
C GLN A 572 17.98 16.35 -44.51
N ASP A 573 18.21 17.06 -43.41
CA ASP A 573 17.47 18.27 -43.05
C ASP A 573 18.04 19.46 -43.85
N LYS A 574 17.89 19.43 -45.18
CA LYS A 574 18.02 20.66 -45.97
C LYS A 574 16.69 21.40 -45.82
N GLY A 575 16.74 22.51 -45.08
CA GLY A 575 15.59 23.39 -44.84
C GLY A 575 15.00 23.97 -46.12
#